data_AF-A0A7L3MRI9-F1
#
_entry.id   AF-A0A7L3MRI9-F1
#
_cell.length_a   1.000
_cell.length_b   1.000
_cell.length_c   1.000
_cell.angle_alpha   90.00
_cell.angle_beta   90.00
_cell.angle_gamma   90.00
#
_symmetry.space_group_name_H-M   'P 1'
#
loop_
_entity.id
_entity.type
_entity.pdbx_description
1 polymer ?
#
loop_
_entity_poly.entity_id
_entity_poly.type
_entity_poly.pdbx_seq_one_letter_code
_entity_poly.pdbx_strand_id
1 'polypeptide(L)'
;QVSKIYNFSFTEENCPVLDQSLENSTMNSRQRTNKIEVSDQKGVSVSCDFQYDLCTVTLAGWHHGISAGLFGTNDNEAGNEWMMPNGSFTDSVKEFTQSWQV
;
A
#
# COMPACT_ATOMS: atom_id res chain seq x y z
N GLN A 1 -9.89 -10.47 23.01
CA GLN A 1 -9.62 -9.93 21.66
C GLN A 1 -9.22 -11.12 20.80
N VAL A 2 -10.01 -11.48 19.80
CA VAL A 2 -9.79 -12.72 19.01
C VAL A 2 -9.01 -12.33 17.76
N SER A 3 -7.71 -12.60 17.76
CA SER A 3 -6.89 -12.49 16.55
C SER A 3 -7.30 -13.62 15.59
N LYS A 4 -7.67 -13.27 14.36
CA LYS A 4 -7.83 -14.26 13.29
C LYS A 4 -6.44 -14.72 12.90
N ILE A 5 -6.09 -15.96 13.25
CA ILE A 5 -4.88 -16.62 12.78
C ILE A 5 -5.12 -16.94 11.31
N TYR A 6 -4.55 -16.14 10.42
CA TYR A 6 -4.45 -16.50 9.01
C TYR A 6 -3.26 -17.45 8.90
N ASN A 7 -3.54 -18.74 8.63
CA ASN A 7 -2.52 -19.75 8.39
C ASN A 7 -1.87 -19.47 7.03
N PHE A 8 -0.88 -18.58 7.02
CA PHE A 8 0.02 -18.46 5.88
C PHE A 8 1.02 -19.59 5.99
N SER A 9 0.79 -20.68 5.26
CA SER A 9 1.79 -21.72 5.08
C SER A 9 3.01 -21.07 4.44
N PHE A 10 4.09 -20.95 5.22
CA PHE A 10 5.42 -20.62 4.74
C PHE A 10 5.89 -21.77 3.86
N THR A 11 5.44 -21.81 2.61
CA THR A 11 6.22 -22.50 1.59
C THR A 11 7.40 -21.59 1.34
N GLU A 12 8.58 -22.03 1.75
CA GLU A 12 9.85 -21.64 1.13
C GLU A 12 9.83 -22.09 -0.35
N GLU A 13 8.85 -21.64 -1.12
CA GLU A 13 9.06 -21.51 -2.54
C GLU A 13 9.98 -20.33 -2.65
N ASN A 14 11.21 -20.59 -3.09
CA ASN A 14 12.12 -19.59 -3.61
C ASN A 14 11.28 -18.57 -4.38
N CYS A 15 10.95 -17.42 -3.78
CA CYS A 15 10.46 -16.30 -4.55
C CYS A 15 11.56 -16.12 -5.59
N PRO A 16 11.28 -16.34 -6.89
CA PRO A 16 12.27 -16.00 -7.88
C PRO A 16 12.61 -14.56 -7.56
N VAL A 17 13.90 -14.29 -7.30
CA VAL A 17 14.40 -12.93 -7.30
C VAL A 17 13.74 -12.32 -8.53
N LEU A 18 12.91 -11.29 -8.34
CA LEU A 18 12.20 -10.64 -9.42
C LEU A 18 13.23 -9.84 -10.22
N ASP A 19 14.18 -10.57 -10.80
CA ASP A 19 15.15 -10.13 -11.77
C ASP A 19 14.59 -10.56 -13.11
N GLN A 20 13.61 -9.78 -13.60
CA GLN A 20 13.56 -9.45 -15.02
C GLN A 20 12.49 -8.38 -15.33
N SER A 21 13.03 -7.24 -15.74
CA SER A 21 12.47 -6.26 -16.68
C SER A 21 11.15 -5.58 -16.30
N LEU A 22 11.27 -4.52 -15.50
CA LEU A 22 10.40 -3.35 -15.64
C LEU A 22 11.22 -2.24 -16.32
N GLU A 23 11.40 -2.40 -17.63
CA GLU A 23 12.45 -1.78 -18.46
C GLU A 23 12.49 -0.24 -18.53
N ASN A 24 11.70 0.50 -17.74
CA ASN A 24 11.68 1.97 -17.78
C ASN A 24 11.52 2.66 -16.40
N SER A 25 11.64 1.93 -15.29
CA SER A 25 11.62 2.53 -13.94
C SER A 25 12.80 2.05 -13.12
N THR A 26 13.63 2.98 -12.65
CA THR A 26 14.69 2.72 -11.65
C THR A 26 14.06 2.39 -10.29
N MET A 27 13.53 1.17 -10.19
CA MET A 27 13.01 0.59 -8.96
C MET A 27 14.16 -0.02 -8.16
N ASN A 28 14.29 0.38 -6.90
CA ASN A 28 15.18 -0.26 -5.94
C ASN A 28 14.36 -1.19 -5.05
N SER A 29 14.77 -2.45 -4.95
CA SER A 29 14.18 -3.43 -4.03
C SER A 29 15.22 -3.90 -3.01
N ARG A 30 14.76 -4.15 -1.79
CA ARG A 30 15.61 -4.63 -0.70
C ARG A 30 14.84 -5.59 0.20
N GLN A 31 15.40 -6.77 0.39
CA GLN A 31 14.85 -7.80 1.27
C GLN A 31 15.73 -7.94 2.52
N ARG A 32 15.10 -7.94 3.69
CA ARG A 32 15.65 -8.41 4.97
C ARG A 32 14.80 -9.59 5.45
N THR A 33 15.27 -10.32 6.45
CA THR A 33 14.68 -11.59 6.94
C THR A 33 13.15 -11.60 7.05
N ASN A 34 12.52 -10.50 7.47
CA ASN A 34 11.05 -10.35 7.54
C ASN A 34 10.53 -9.05 6.89
N LYS A 35 11.33 -8.36 6.07
CA LYS A 35 10.97 -7.05 5.52
C LYS A 35 11.27 -6.94 4.04
N ILE A 36 10.30 -6.51 3.25
CA ILE A 36 10.49 -6.15 1.84
C ILE A 36 10.30 -4.64 1.69
N GLU A 37 11.27 -3.98 1.07
CA GLU A 37 11.23 -2.55 0.74
C GLU A 37 11.33 -2.41 -0.78
N VAL A 38 10.42 -1.65 -1.38
CA VAL A 38 10.38 -1.33 -2.80
C VAL A 38 10.21 0.18 -2.93
N SER A 39 11.04 0.84 -3.73
CA SER A 39 10.99 2.29 -3.95
C SER A 39 11.27 2.65 -5.39
N ASP A 40 10.61 3.66 -5.93
CA ASP A 40 10.93 4.24 -7.23
C ASP A 40 11.59 5.61 -7.11
N GLN A 41 12.09 6.11 -8.25
CA GLN A 41 12.61 7.47 -8.36
C GLN A 41 11.53 8.55 -8.41
N LYS A 42 10.24 8.19 -8.49
CA LYS A 42 9.13 9.15 -8.50
C LYS A 42 8.75 9.58 -7.08
N GLY A 43 9.25 8.88 -6.06
CA GLY A 43 9.04 9.21 -4.66
C GLY A 43 7.92 8.39 -4.01
N VAL A 44 7.64 7.19 -4.53
CA VAL A 44 6.77 6.21 -3.89
C VAL A 44 7.63 5.11 -3.28
N SER A 45 7.34 4.73 -2.05
CA SER A 45 7.96 3.55 -1.43
C SER A 45 6.95 2.72 -0.67
N VAL A 46 7.14 1.41 -0.71
CA VAL A 46 6.35 0.41 0.00
C VAL A 46 7.30 -0.39 0.88
N SER A 47 6.93 -0.55 2.13
CA SER A 47 7.70 -1.31 3.12
C SER A 47 6.75 -2.26 3.84
N CYS A 48 6.89 -3.56 3.61
CA CYS A 48 6.11 -4.60 4.28
C CYS A 48 6.97 -5.32 5.31
N ASP A 49 6.54 -5.29 6.57
CA ASP A 49 7.09 -6.07 7.67
C ASP A 49 6.15 -7.26 7.95
N PHE A 50 6.58 -8.44 7.53
CA PHE A 50 5.82 -9.69 7.65
C PHE A 50 5.82 -10.26 9.07
N GLN A 51 6.63 -9.73 9.98
CA GLN A 51 6.52 -10.08 11.40
C GLN A 51 5.23 -9.52 12.01
N TYR A 52 4.76 -8.37 11.51
CA TYR A 52 3.60 -7.64 12.03
C TYR A 52 2.41 -7.60 11.07
N ASP A 53 2.49 -8.29 9.93
CA ASP A 53 1.52 -8.20 8.83
C ASP A 53 1.21 -6.74 8.43
N LEU A 54 2.24 -5.88 8.45
CA LEU A 54 2.09 -4.43 8.27
C LEU A 54 2.84 -3.96 7.02
N CYS A 55 2.11 -3.39 6.07
CA CYS A 55 2.67 -2.67 4.94
C CYS A 55 2.44 -1.16 5.08
N THR A 56 3.50 -0.39 4.91
CA THR A 56 3.47 1.08 4.88
C THR A 56 3.75 1.56 3.47
N VAL A 57 2.89 2.45 2.97
CA VAL A 57 3.14 3.22 1.75
C VAL A 57 3.59 4.61 2.17
N THR A 58 4.74 5.07 1.67
CA THR A 58 5.27 6.41 1.91
C THR A 58 5.39 7.15 0.60
N LEU A 59 4.80 8.34 0.55
CA LEU A 59 4.86 9.24 -0.59
C LEU A 59 5.79 10.41 -0.27
N ALA A 60 6.60 10.82 -1.24
CA ALA A 60 7.37 12.05 -1.17
C ALA A 60 6.43 13.27 -1.03
N GLY A 61 6.91 14.33 -0.37
CA GLY A 61 6.08 15.48 0.00
C GLY A 61 5.40 16.20 -1.18
N TRP A 62 5.96 16.11 -2.40
CA TRP A 62 5.33 16.67 -3.60
C TRP A 62 4.08 15.91 -4.08
N HIS A 63 3.76 14.76 -3.48
CA HIS A 63 2.49 14.05 -3.70
C HIS A 63 1.42 14.36 -2.63
N HIS A 64 1.57 15.47 -1.91
CA HIS A 64 0.51 15.97 -1.03
C HIS A 64 -0.77 16.22 -1.84
N GLY A 65 -1.90 15.70 -1.36
CA GLY A 65 -3.23 15.94 -1.93
C GLY A 65 -3.54 15.28 -3.27
N ILE A 66 -2.75 14.30 -3.72
CA ILE A 66 -2.98 13.64 -5.02
C ILE A 66 -3.40 12.16 -4.90
N SER A 67 -3.46 11.60 -3.69
CA SER A 67 -3.90 10.22 -3.51
C SER A 67 -5.42 10.13 -3.49
N ALA A 68 -5.94 8.94 -3.77
CA ALA A 68 -7.32 8.57 -3.51
C ALA A 68 -7.35 7.06 -3.27
N GLY A 69 -8.22 6.59 -2.38
CA GLY A 69 -8.27 5.19 -1.96
C GLY A 69 -8.43 5.04 -0.46
N LEU A 70 -8.16 3.84 0.04
CA LEU A 70 -8.30 3.51 1.47
C LEU A 70 -7.37 4.31 2.39
N PHE A 71 -6.31 4.93 1.86
CA PHE A 71 -5.42 5.84 2.59
C PHE A 71 -5.87 7.31 2.53
N GLY A 72 -7.01 7.60 1.87
CA GLY A 72 -7.55 8.95 1.73
C GLY A 72 -6.84 9.81 0.67
N THR A 73 -7.04 11.11 0.78
CA THR A 73 -6.62 12.17 -0.15
C THR A 73 -5.19 12.68 0.08
N ASN A 74 -4.65 12.47 1.29
CA ASN A 74 -3.33 12.93 1.71
C ASN A 74 -3.14 14.46 1.60
N ASP A 75 -4.22 15.25 1.74
CA ASP A 75 -4.20 16.72 1.76
C ASP A 75 -4.32 17.33 3.17
N ASN A 76 -4.34 16.49 4.21
CA ASN A 76 -4.50 16.89 5.62
C ASN A 76 -5.86 17.57 5.89
N GLU A 77 -6.91 17.22 5.13
CA GLU A 77 -8.29 17.66 5.33
C GLU A 77 -9.21 16.50 5.73
N ALA A 78 -9.49 16.42 7.05
CA ALA A 78 -10.32 15.40 7.70
C ALA A 78 -11.76 15.28 7.14
N GLY A 79 -12.22 16.29 6.38
CA GLY A 79 -13.55 16.30 5.80
C GLY A 79 -13.71 15.51 4.50
N ASN A 80 -12.62 15.03 3.88
CA ASN A 80 -12.67 14.50 2.52
C ASN A 80 -12.01 13.12 2.32
N GLU A 81 -11.58 12.44 3.39
CA GLU A 81 -10.89 11.15 3.30
C GLU A 81 -11.76 10.03 2.73
N TRP A 82 -13.09 10.13 2.87
CA TRP A 82 -14.02 9.12 2.38
C TRP A 82 -14.51 9.42 0.96
N MET A 83 -13.58 9.86 0.10
CA MET A 83 -13.78 10.01 -1.33
C MET A 83 -13.89 8.63 -2.01
N MET A 84 -14.95 8.40 -2.77
CA MET A 84 -15.17 7.20 -3.59
C MET A 84 -14.53 7.36 -4.99
N PRO A 85 -14.33 6.29 -5.78
CA PRO A 85 -13.66 6.38 -7.09
C PRO A 85 -14.35 7.30 -8.11
N ASN A 86 -15.65 7.56 -7.93
CA ASN A 86 -16.41 8.49 -8.76
C ASN A 86 -16.24 9.97 -8.34
N GLY A 87 -15.41 10.26 -7.33
CA GLY A 87 -15.16 11.60 -6.79
C GLY A 87 -16.22 12.11 -5.82
N SER A 88 -17.29 11.35 -5.54
CA SER A 88 -18.25 11.69 -4.49
C SER A 88 -17.78 11.24 -3.11
N PHE A 89 -18.33 11.84 -2.06
CA PHE A 89 -18.03 11.51 -0.67
C PHE A 89 -19.16 10.70 -0.05
N THR A 90 -18.83 9.87 0.92
CA THR A 90 -19.80 9.15 1.76
C THR A 90 -19.46 9.30 3.23
N ASP A 91 -20.47 9.23 4.09
CA ASP A 91 -20.33 9.15 5.56
C ASP A 91 -20.41 7.70 6.06
N SER A 92 -20.35 6.72 5.15
CA SER A 92 -20.42 5.30 5.46
C SER A 92 -19.09 4.62 5.19
N VAL A 93 -18.39 4.20 6.25
CA VAL A 93 -17.16 3.39 6.15
C VAL A 93 -17.39 2.15 5.29
N LYS A 94 -18.57 1.53 5.40
CA LYS A 94 -18.91 0.35 4.61
C LYS A 94 -19.00 0.68 3.12
N GLU A 95 -19.71 1.76 2.78
CA GLU A 95 -19.85 2.17 1.37
C GLU A 95 -18.49 2.60 0.80
N PHE A 96 -17.72 3.37 1.55
CA PHE A 96 -16.37 3.79 1.20
C PHE A 96 -15.47 2.58 0.91
N THR A 97 -15.35 1.65 1.86
CA THR A 97 -14.49 0.46 1.71
C THR A 97 -14.93 -0.44 0.55
N GLN A 98 -16.25 -0.61 0.34
CA GLN A 98 -16.78 -1.39 -0.77
C GLN A 98 -16.55 -0.71 -2.13
N SER A 99 -16.59 0.63 -2.18
CA SER A 99 -16.40 1.38 -3.43
C SER A 99 -14.99 1.22 -4.00
N TRP A 100 -13.98 0.97 -3.16
CA TRP A 100 -12.57 0.79 -3.53
C TRP A 100 -12.15 -0.67 -3.72
N GLN A 101 -13.10 -1.62 -3.70
CA GLN A 101 -12.82 -3.01 -3.98
C GLN A 101 -12.45 -3.21 -5.47
N VAL A 102 -11.31 -3.87 -5.73
CA VAL A 102 -10.82 -4.25 -7.07
C VAL A 102 -11.23 -5.65 -7.48
#